data_AF-A0A355F3X7-F1
#
_entry.id   AF-A0A355F3X7-F1
#
_cell.length_a   1.000
_cell.length_b   1.000
_cell.length_c   1.000
_cell.angle_alpha   90.00
_cell.angle_beta   90.00
_cell.angle_gamma   90.00
#
_symmetry.space_group_name_H-M   'P 1'
#
loop_
_entity.id
_entity.type
_entity.pdbx_description
1 polymer ?
#
loop_
_entity_poly.entity_id
_entity_poly.type
_entity_poly.pdbx_seq_one_letter_code
_entity_poly.pdbx_strand_id
1 'polypeptide(L)'
;MSEPDRVPENDWALQEHRFALTLLGACFGAEPGPGEAVQTGGRRAALGLFTPTPEGGWGTLAGELSGDGLLVQGDVRLPGPAAEASLVLVRLAPEEHRLAWLDLGTPGVERRGSRTGGPVGPGPWWIHAERALIGPAFVSRPVTLEPGGTFFGLLESYATAWAPEAVRCAQEGARALRRAARTSGFQTSQLVALGITAVEIEADLAAAAVRRTGGLTVAAAAARALSAVAAKTQELQEGFGLDPGGPLRAADGRAATLTAFLGGPLFLENLAARTLGLMEMR
;
A
#
# COMPACT_ATOMS: atom_id res chain seq x y z
N MET A 1 35.38 -7.98 -2.70
CA MET A 1 34.07 -8.02 -3.39
C MET A 1 33.02 -7.82 -2.32
N SER A 2 32.54 -6.60 -2.21
CA SER A 2 31.50 -6.22 -1.25
C SER A 2 30.18 -6.80 -1.74
N GLU A 3 29.50 -7.58 -0.89
CA GLU A 3 28.09 -7.95 -1.14
C GLU A 3 27.28 -6.66 -1.35
N PRO A 4 26.42 -6.58 -2.39
CA PRO A 4 25.54 -5.44 -2.55
C PRO A 4 24.57 -5.40 -1.37
N ASP A 5 24.51 -4.25 -0.70
CA ASP A 5 23.61 -3.91 0.40
C ASP A 5 22.21 -4.54 0.24
N ARG A 6 22.00 -5.70 0.87
CA ARG A 6 20.69 -6.34 1.00
C ARG A 6 20.11 -6.05 2.38
N VAL A 7 19.44 -4.91 2.49
CA VAL A 7 18.28 -4.77 3.40
C VAL A 7 17.33 -3.72 2.76
N PRO A 8 15.97 -3.85 2.79
CA PRO A 8 15.26 -4.70 3.74
C PRO A 8 13.80 -5.12 3.41
N GLU A 9 13.54 -6.25 2.74
CA GLU A 9 12.19 -6.86 2.83
C GLU A 9 11.77 -7.08 4.30
N ASN A 10 12.75 -7.34 5.18
CA ASN A 10 12.54 -7.45 6.61
C ASN A 10 12.19 -6.13 7.31
N ASP A 11 12.74 -4.97 6.93
CA ASP A 11 12.47 -3.70 7.63
C ASP A 11 11.13 -3.12 7.17
N TRP A 12 10.75 -3.31 5.91
CA TRP A 12 9.42 -2.89 5.45
C TRP A 12 8.33 -3.74 6.07
N ALA A 13 8.50 -5.07 6.07
CA ALA A 13 7.59 -5.96 6.77
C ALA A 13 7.54 -5.66 8.27
N LEU A 14 8.67 -5.31 8.89
CA LEU A 14 8.72 -4.93 10.30
C LEU A 14 8.01 -3.60 10.56
N GLN A 15 8.19 -2.59 9.70
CA GLN A 15 7.49 -1.31 9.79
C GLN A 15 5.98 -1.51 9.64
N GLU A 16 5.54 -2.26 8.63
CA GLU A 16 4.14 -2.58 8.42
C GLU A 16 3.55 -3.34 9.64
N HIS A 17 4.27 -4.35 10.14
CA HIS A 17 3.87 -5.10 11.32
C HIS A 17 3.74 -4.23 12.58
N ARG A 18 4.64 -3.26 12.79
CA ARG A 18 4.53 -2.30 13.91
C ARG A 18 3.28 -1.43 13.81
N PHE A 19 2.89 -1.03 12.60
CA PHE A 19 1.63 -0.33 12.39
C PHE A 19 0.42 -1.24 12.63
N ALA A 20 0.49 -2.51 12.23
CA ALA A 20 -0.54 -3.49 12.58
C ALA A 20 -0.71 -3.62 14.10
N LEU A 21 0.39 -3.72 14.86
CA LEU A 21 0.35 -3.73 16.32
C LEU A 21 -0.30 -2.47 16.91
N THR A 22 -0.03 -1.30 16.32
CA THR A 22 -0.63 -0.03 16.75
C THR A 22 -2.14 -0.02 16.52
N LEU A 23 -2.59 -0.50 15.35
CA LEU A 23 -4.02 -0.64 15.03
C LEU A 23 -4.71 -1.67 15.94
N LEU A 24 -4.04 -2.79 16.25
CA LEU A 24 -4.54 -3.78 17.19
C LEU A 24 -4.81 -3.14 18.56
N GLY A 25 -3.82 -2.45 19.13
CA GLY A 25 -3.98 -1.79 20.43
C GLY A 25 -5.02 -0.68 20.45
N ALA A 26 -5.23 0.01 19.32
CA ALA A 26 -6.20 1.11 19.24
C ALA A 26 -7.63 0.65 18.95
N CYS A 27 -7.82 -0.45 18.23
CA CYS A 27 -9.13 -0.85 17.69
C CYS A 27 -9.71 -2.12 18.34
N PHE A 28 -8.90 -2.98 18.96
CA PHE A 28 -9.37 -4.23 19.55
C PHE A 28 -9.58 -4.10 21.06
N GLY A 29 -10.35 -5.02 21.63
CA GLY A 29 -10.61 -5.09 23.07
C GLY A 29 -9.41 -5.63 23.89
N ALA A 30 -9.55 -5.61 25.21
CA ALA A 30 -8.50 -6.07 26.16
C ALA A 30 -8.47 -7.60 26.37
N GLU A 31 -9.46 -8.32 25.86
CA GLU A 31 -9.54 -9.80 25.91
C GLU A 31 -8.41 -10.44 25.08
N PRO A 32 -8.01 -11.70 25.37
CA PRO A 32 -7.04 -12.42 24.56
C PRO A 32 -7.54 -12.48 23.11
N GLY A 33 -6.77 -11.87 22.24
CA GLY A 33 -7.12 -11.64 20.84
C GLY A 33 -5.85 -11.62 19.97
N PRO A 34 -5.92 -11.07 18.76
CA PRO A 34 -4.77 -11.05 17.85
C PRO A 34 -3.53 -10.38 18.46
N GLY A 35 -3.68 -9.44 19.40
CA GLY A 35 -2.57 -8.80 20.10
C GLY A 35 -1.61 -9.80 20.78
N GLU A 36 -2.11 -10.83 21.44
CA GLU A 36 -1.29 -11.83 22.13
C GLU A 36 -0.59 -12.78 21.13
N ALA A 37 -1.30 -13.21 20.08
CA ALA A 37 -0.77 -14.05 19.01
C ALA A 37 0.35 -13.36 18.21
N VAL A 38 0.32 -12.03 18.14
CA VAL A 38 1.30 -11.22 17.40
C VAL A 38 2.48 -10.79 18.28
N GLN A 39 2.22 -10.44 19.55
CA GLN A 39 3.26 -9.99 20.49
C GLN A 39 4.23 -11.10 20.91
N THR A 40 3.80 -12.37 20.91
CA THR A 40 4.64 -13.53 21.23
C THR A 40 5.61 -13.90 20.10
N GLY A 41 5.64 -13.14 19.00
CA GLY A 41 6.61 -13.28 17.90
C GLY A 41 6.26 -14.37 16.89
N GLY A 42 5.07 -14.96 16.97
CA GLY A 42 4.69 -16.10 16.14
C GLY A 42 4.10 -15.76 14.77
N ARG A 43 3.68 -14.50 14.50
CA ARG A 43 3.00 -14.13 13.25
C ARG A 43 3.36 -12.74 12.71
N ARG A 44 3.84 -12.68 11.46
CA ARG A 44 4.04 -11.41 10.73
C ARG A 44 2.72 -10.91 10.16
N ALA A 45 2.46 -9.61 10.35
CA ALA A 45 1.21 -8.97 9.99
C ALA A 45 1.42 -8.01 8.82
N ALA A 46 0.49 -8.02 7.85
CA ALA A 46 0.37 -7.00 6.82
C ALA A 46 -0.94 -6.22 6.94
N LEU A 47 -1.03 -5.10 6.24
CA LEU A 47 -2.22 -4.26 6.18
C LEU A 47 -2.89 -4.37 4.81
N GLY A 48 -4.05 -5.01 4.80
CA GLY A 48 -4.95 -5.09 3.65
C GLY A 48 -5.80 -3.84 3.40
N LEU A 49 -5.48 -2.73 4.05
CA LEU A 49 -6.36 -1.56 4.15
C LEU A 49 -6.26 -0.63 2.93
N PHE A 50 -5.14 -0.68 2.20
CA PHE A 50 -4.84 0.16 1.05
C PHE A 50 -5.10 -0.58 -0.28
N THR A 51 -6.21 -1.29 -0.32
CA THR A 51 -6.68 -2.01 -1.50
C THR A 51 -7.34 -1.00 -2.46
N PRO A 52 -6.90 -0.92 -3.73
CA PRO A 52 -7.42 0.05 -4.67
C PRO A 52 -8.83 -0.35 -5.11
N THR A 53 -9.76 0.60 -5.14
CA THR A 53 -11.11 0.41 -5.70
C THR A 53 -11.32 1.33 -6.91
N PRO A 54 -12.17 0.95 -7.89
CA PRO A 54 -12.52 1.82 -9.01
C PRO A 54 -13.12 3.15 -8.57
N GLU A 55 -13.84 3.17 -7.44
CA GLU A 55 -14.50 4.33 -6.87
C GLU A 55 -13.52 5.23 -6.08
N GLY A 56 -12.26 4.80 -5.92
CA GLY A 56 -11.24 5.53 -5.17
C GLY A 56 -11.53 5.64 -3.67
N GLY A 57 -12.30 4.69 -3.14
CA GLY A 57 -12.64 4.56 -1.72
C GLY A 57 -11.84 3.45 -1.03
N TRP A 58 -12.23 3.11 0.19
CA TRP A 58 -11.61 2.02 0.95
C TRP A 58 -11.98 0.67 0.35
N GLY A 59 -10.98 -0.18 0.07
CA GLY A 59 -11.24 -1.57 -0.24
C GLY A 59 -11.66 -2.35 1.00
N THR A 60 -12.85 -2.92 0.97
CA THR A 60 -13.44 -3.69 2.07
C THR A 60 -13.79 -5.11 1.65
N LEU A 61 -13.64 -6.06 2.55
CA LEU A 61 -14.35 -7.34 2.44
C LEU A 61 -15.81 -7.16 2.85
N ALA A 62 -16.73 -7.86 2.19
CA ALA A 62 -18.10 -8.00 2.66
C ALA A 62 -18.11 -8.92 3.89
N GLY A 63 -18.82 -8.51 4.95
CA GLY A 63 -18.95 -9.27 6.19
C GLY A 63 -20.39 -9.67 6.46
N GLU A 64 -20.56 -10.87 7.01
CA GLU A 64 -21.82 -11.37 7.54
C GLU A 64 -21.58 -11.95 8.95
N LEU A 65 -22.34 -11.48 9.93
CA LEU A 65 -22.27 -12.04 11.28
C LEU A 65 -22.84 -13.47 11.29
N SER A 66 -22.08 -14.39 11.86
CA SER A 66 -22.46 -15.76 12.14
C SER A 66 -22.42 -15.99 13.65
N GLY A 67 -23.18 -16.96 14.16
CA GLY A 67 -23.13 -17.33 15.59
C GLY A 67 -21.72 -17.66 16.08
N ASP A 68 -20.86 -18.13 15.17
CA ASP A 68 -19.48 -18.53 15.45
C ASP A 68 -18.43 -17.44 15.14
N GLY A 69 -18.84 -16.26 14.65
CA GLY A 69 -17.92 -15.17 14.30
C GLY A 69 -18.37 -14.33 13.11
N LEU A 70 -17.41 -13.97 12.26
CA LEU A 70 -17.61 -13.11 11.09
C LEU A 70 -17.21 -13.86 9.83
N LEU A 71 -18.17 -14.12 8.94
CA LEU A 71 -17.89 -14.64 7.60
C LEU A 71 -17.49 -13.47 6.71
N VAL A 72 -16.37 -13.60 6.01
CA VAL A 72 -15.87 -12.57 5.09
C VAL A 72 -15.76 -13.07 3.66
N GLN A 73 -16.02 -12.16 2.71
CA GLN A 73 -15.90 -12.43 1.29
C GLN A 73 -15.36 -11.22 0.52
N GLY A 74 -14.44 -11.47 -0.42
CA GLY A 74 -13.91 -10.45 -1.33
C GLY A 74 -12.41 -10.56 -1.54
N ASP A 75 -11.84 -9.50 -2.13
CA ASP A 75 -10.42 -9.44 -2.47
C ASP A 75 -9.73 -8.26 -1.78
N VAL A 76 -8.54 -8.50 -1.27
CA VAL A 76 -7.71 -7.50 -0.59
C VAL A 76 -6.28 -7.57 -1.11
N ARG A 77 -5.66 -6.43 -1.40
CA ARG A 77 -4.26 -6.37 -1.81
C ARG A 77 -3.36 -6.27 -0.59
N LEU A 78 -2.29 -7.06 -0.58
CA LEU A 78 -1.20 -6.96 0.36
C LEU A 78 0.07 -6.42 -0.31
N PRO A 79 0.83 -5.58 0.39
CA PRO A 79 2.03 -4.95 -0.17
C PRO A 79 3.26 -5.85 -0.22
N GLY A 80 3.38 -6.89 0.62
CA GLY A 80 4.58 -7.75 0.66
C GLY A 80 4.36 -9.24 1.00
N PRO A 81 5.22 -10.16 0.53
CA PRO A 81 5.02 -11.61 0.58
C PRO A 81 5.22 -12.27 1.96
N ALA A 82 5.84 -11.58 2.92
CA ALA A 82 6.29 -12.17 4.18
C ALA A 82 5.21 -12.22 5.29
N ALA A 83 3.93 -12.01 4.95
CA ALA A 83 2.84 -12.00 5.92
C ALA A 83 2.29 -13.41 6.19
N GLU A 84 1.92 -13.64 7.44
CA GLU A 84 1.19 -14.84 7.90
C GLU A 84 -0.27 -14.53 8.22
N ALA A 85 -0.58 -13.25 8.42
CA ALA A 85 -1.91 -12.73 8.62
C ALA A 85 -2.03 -11.29 8.10
N SER A 86 -3.27 -10.84 7.95
CA SER A 86 -3.59 -9.48 7.52
C SER A 86 -4.63 -8.83 8.41
N LEU A 87 -4.45 -7.53 8.69
CA LEU A 87 -5.56 -6.69 9.12
C LEU A 87 -6.33 -6.20 7.90
N VAL A 88 -7.60 -6.58 7.85
CA VAL A 88 -8.52 -6.24 6.76
C VAL A 88 -9.66 -5.37 7.27
N LEU A 89 -10.15 -4.48 6.41
CA LEU A 89 -11.36 -3.73 6.66
C LEU A 89 -12.57 -4.53 6.16
N VAL A 90 -13.55 -4.72 7.03
CA VAL A 90 -14.77 -5.47 6.73
C VAL A 90 -15.96 -4.53 6.83
N ARG A 91 -16.82 -4.55 5.81
CA ARG A 91 -18.09 -3.84 5.78
C ARG A 91 -19.23 -4.80 6.12
N LEU A 92 -19.93 -4.50 7.20
CA LEU A 92 -21.14 -5.15 7.68
C LEU A 92 -22.36 -4.33 7.27
N ALA A 93 -23.46 -5.00 6.94
CA ALA A 93 -24.74 -4.33 6.70
C ALA A 93 -25.33 -3.77 8.02
N PRO A 94 -25.98 -2.59 8.00
CA PRO A 94 -26.21 -1.74 6.83
C PRO A 94 -25.02 -0.88 6.41
N GLU A 95 -24.22 -0.31 7.32
CA GLU A 95 -23.06 0.55 6.98
C GLU A 95 -21.99 0.55 8.11
N GLU A 96 -21.83 -0.58 8.80
CA GLU A 96 -20.86 -0.68 9.90
C GLU A 96 -19.51 -1.18 9.37
N HIS A 97 -18.42 -0.53 9.77
CA HIS A 97 -17.06 -0.94 9.41
C HIS A 97 -16.33 -1.49 10.63
N ARG A 98 -15.62 -2.61 10.44
CA ARG A 98 -14.75 -3.21 11.47
C ARG A 98 -13.42 -3.61 10.87
N LEU A 99 -12.39 -3.64 11.70
CA LEU A 99 -11.17 -4.36 11.39
C LEU A 99 -11.33 -5.82 11.79
N ALA A 100 -10.78 -6.70 10.97
CA ALA A 100 -10.69 -8.11 11.28
C ALA A 100 -9.27 -8.61 11.07
N TRP A 101 -8.82 -9.49 11.95
CA TRP A 101 -7.56 -10.21 11.79
C TRP A 101 -7.81 -11.49 11.01
N LEU A 102 -7.28 -11.55 9.80
CA LEU A 102 -7.44 -12.68 8.89
C LEU A 102 -6.12 -13.46 8.79
N ASP A 103 -6.09 -14.66 9.38
CA ASP A 103 -4.99 -15.58 9.18
C ASP A 103 -5.01 -16.12 7.75
N LEU A 104 -3.85 -16.16 7.11
CA LEU A 104 -3.73 -16.59 5.71
C LEU A 104 -3.83 -18.11 5.53
N GLY A 105 -3.87 -18.87 6.63
CA GLY A 105 -4.17 -20.30 6.64
C GLY A 105 -5.64 -20.63 6.96
N THR A 106 -6.49 -19.62 7.14
CA THR A 106 -7.92 -19.81 7.40
C THR A 106 -8.58 -20.52 6.22
N PRO A 107 -9.42 -21.55 6.44
CA PRO A 107 -10.22 -22.16 5.37
C PRO A 107 -11.02 -21.11 4.59
N GLY A 108 -11.00 -21.20 3.26
CA GLY A 108 -11.63 -20.21 2.38
C GLY A 108 -10.74 -19.00 2.04
N VAL A 109 -9.49 -18.96 2.51
CA VAL A 109 -8.52 -17.92 2.15
C VAL A 109 -7.51 -18.44 1.13
N GLU A 110 -7.35 -17.74 0.02
CA GLU A 110 -6.40 -18.05 -1.04
C GLU A 110 -5.46 -16.86 -1.29
N ARG A 111 -4.17 -17.15 -1.52
CA ARG A 111 -3.17 -16.17 -1.96
C ARG A 111 -3.04 -16.18 -3.47
N ARG A 112 -3.11 -15.02 -4.11
CA ARG A 112 -3.07 -14.85 -5.57
C ARG A 112 -2.05 -13.79 -5.98
N GLY A 113 -1.35 -13.99 -7.09
CA GLY A 113 -0.44 -12.98 -7.64
C GLY A 113 -1.14 -11.74 -8.19
N SER A 114 -2.40 -11.89 -8.60
CA SER A 114 -3.25 -10.79 -9.08
C SER A 114 -4.68 -10.94 -8.57
N ARG A 115 -5.48 -9.88 -8.73
CA ARG A 115 -6.90 -9.90 -8.36
C ARG A 115 -7.69 -11.01 -9.08
N THR A 116 -7.30 -11.35 -10.31
CA THR A 116 -7.97 -12.37 -11.13
C THR A 116 -7.34 -13.76 -10.98
N GLY A 117 -6.34 -13.93 -10.09
CA GLY A 117 -5.64 -15.20 -9.88
C GLY A 117 -4.18 -15.18 -10.31
N GLY A 118 -3.57 -16.36 -10.35
CA GLY A 118 -2.18 -16.57 -10.76
C GLY A 118 -1.18 -16.71 -9.60
N PRO A 119 0.07 -17.10 -9.92
CA PRO A 119 1.07 -17.42 -8.91
C PRO A 119 1.54 -16.17 -8.15
N VAL A 120 1.77 -16.32 -6.85
CA VAL A 120 2.33 -15.25 -6.01
C VAL A 120 3.80 -15.01 -6.39
N GLY A 121 4.11 -13.76 -6.75
CA GLY A 121 5.46 -13.30 -7.05
C GLY A 121 6.09 -12.56 -5.86
N PRO A 122 7.28 -11.95 -6.07
CA PRO A 122 7.97 -11.17 -5.03
C PRO A 122 7.32 -9.80 -4.75
N GLY A 123 6.45 -9.33 -5.64
CA GLY A 123 5.75 -8.05 -5.50
C GLY A 123 4.49 -8.11 -4.62
N PRO A 124 3.66 -7.05 -4.66
CA PRO A 124 2.37 -7.10 -4.00
C PRO A 124 1.50 -8.22 -4.58
N TRP A 125 0.67 -8.79 -3.73
CA TRP A 125 -0.18 -9.94 -4.04
C TRP A 125 -1.55 -9.74 -3.41
N TRP A 126 -2.48 -10.66 -3.64
CA TRP A 126 -3.88 -10.54 -3.29
C TRP A 126 -4.31 -11.69 -2.39
N ILE A 127 -5.14 -11.36 -1.41
CA ILE A 127 -5.94 -12.33 -0.68
C ILE A 127 -7.30 -12.38 -1.35
N HIS A 128 -7.74 -13.58 -1.69
CA HIS A 128 -9.14 -13.86 -1.98
C HIS A 128 -9.74 -14.61 -0.79
N ALA A 129 -10.82 -14.08 -0.23
CA ALA A 129 -11.59 -14.72 0.82
C ALA A 129 -12.95 -15.16 0.27
N GLU A 130 -13.27 -16.43 0.43
CA GLU A 130 -14.55 -17.03 0.09
C GLU A 130 -15.14 -17.68 1.34
N ARG A 131 -16.08 -16.97 1.98
CA ARG A 131 -16.74 -17.41 3.21
C ARG A 131 -15.76 -17.81 4.32
N ALA A 132 -14.64 -17.10 4.43
CA ALA A 132 -13.66 -17.34 5.48
C ALA A 132 -14.23 -16.91 6.84
N LEU A 133 -14.16 -17.79 7.84
CA LEU A 133 -14.69 -17.52 9.18
C LEU A 133 -13.60 -16.93 10.08
N ILE A 134 -13.88 -15.74 10.62
CA ILE A 134 -13.03 -15.06 11.59
C ILE A 134 -13.72 -15.13 12.96
N GLY A 135 -13.05 -15.70 13.95
CA GLY A 135 -13.60 -15.81 15.30
C GLY A 135 -13.86 -14.43 15.95
N PRO A 136 -14.83 -14.31 16.87
CA PRO A 136 -15.25 -13.01 17.41
C PRO A 136 -14.13 -12.26 18.15
N ALA A 137 -13.17 -12.97 18.77
CA ALA A 137 -12.00 -12.37 19.41
C ALA A 137 -11.02 -11.70 18.42
N PHE A 138 -11.14 -12.01 17.12
CA PHE A 138 -10.32 -11.49 16.03
C PHE A 138 -11.03 -10.40 15.23
N VAL A 139 -12.11 -9.84 15.77
CA VAL A 139 -12.88 -8.74 15.18
C VAL A 139 -12.84 -7.54 16.11
N SER A 140 -12.60 -6.35 15.56
CA SER A 140 -12.52 -5.12 16.32
C SER A 140 -13.90 -4.61 16.77
N ARG A 141 -13.90 -3.57 17.62
CA ARG A 141 -15.06 -2.69 17.74
C ARG A 141 -15.31 -1.93 16.42
N PRO A 142 -16.50 -1.35 16.20
CA PRO A 142 -16.75 -0.50 15.04
C PRO A 142 -15.69 0.59 14.89
N VAL A 143 -15.27 0.85 13.65
CA VAL A 143 -14.32 1.91 13.30
C VAL A 143 -14.99 2.95 12.41
N THR A 144 -14.58 4.21 12.55
CA THR A 144 -15.03 5.32 11.70
C THR A 144 -14.01 5.60 10.61
N LEU A 145 -14.49 5.74 9.38
CA LEU A 145 -13.69 6.11 8.21
C LEU A 145 -13.71 7.62 7.95
N GLU A 146 -14.43 8.39 8.77
CA GLU A 146 -14.52 9.84 8.60
C GLU A 146 -13.24 10.55 9.07
N PRO A 147 -12.84 11.63 8.37
CA PRO A 147 -11.75 12.49 8.82
C PRO A 147 -11.92 12.94 10.28
N GLY A 148 -10.82 12.94 11.03
CA GLY A 148 -10.81 13.30 12.46
C GLY A 148 -11.10 12.14 13.42
N GLY A 149 -11.54 10.98 12.93
CA GLY A 149 -11.64 9.76 13.74
C GLY A 149 -10.29 9.14 14.06
N THR A 150 -10.18 8.44 15.20
CA THR A 150 -8.93 7.78 15.64
C THR A 150 -8.37 6.81 14.60
N PHE A 151 -9.22 5.97 14.01
CA PHE A 151 -8.80 5.01 12.99
C PHE A 151 -8.27 5.72 11.74
N PHE A 152 -8.98 6.76 11.27
CA PHE A 152 -8.54 7.58 10.14
C PHE A 152 -7.17 8.23 10.41
N GLY A 153 -6.97 8.83 11.59
CA GLY A 153 -5.69 9.45 11.96
C GLY A 153 -4.52 8.45 11.96
N LEU A 154 -4.76 7.19 12.34
CA LEU A 154 -3.74 6.13 12.25
C LEU A 154 -3.41 5.76 10.81
N LEU A 155 -4.41 5.73 9.92
CA LEU A 155 -4.22 5.49 8.49
C LEU A 155 -3.46 6.63 7.80
N GLU A 156 -3.77 7.88 8.16
CA GLU A 156 -3.01 9.04 7.71
C GLU A 156 -1.55 8.96 8.18
N SER A 157 -1.33 8.59 9.45
CA SER A 157 0.02 8.42 10.00
C SER A 157 0.79 7.33 9.27
N TYR A 158 0.12 6.22 8.94
CA TYR A 158 0.68 5.14 8.15
C TYR A 158 1.09 5.60 6.73
N ALA A 159 0.18 6.24 5.99
CA ALA A 159 0.47 6.73 4.64
C ALA A 159 1.60 7.76 4.65
N THR A 160 1.62 8.65 5.64
CA THR A 160 2.67 9.66 5.82
C THR A 160 4.03 9.01 6.08
N ALA A 161 4.09 7.93 6.86
CA ALA A 161 5.34 7.23 7.16
C ALA A 161 5.99 6.57 5.93
N TRP A 162 5.20 6.22 4.92
CA TRP A 162 5.70 5.63 3.67
C TRP A 162 6.06 6.67 2.59
N ALA A 163 5.59 7.92 2.73
CA ALA A 163 5.83 8.98 1.75
C ALA A 163 7.33 9.24 1.46
N PRO A 164 8.25 9.28 2.44
CA PRO A 164 9.68 9.48 2.16
C PRO A 164 10.28 8.38 1.30
N GLU A 165 9.90 7.13 1.54
CA GLU A 165 10.42 5.98 0.81
C GLU A 165 9.89 5.92 -0.62
N ALA A 166 8.60 6.25 -0.82
CA ALA A 166 8.00 6.38 -2.14
C ALA A 166 8.67 7.49 -2.98
N VAL A 167 8.91 8.67 -2.37
CA VAL A 167 9.65 9.76 -3.03
C VAL A 167 11.07 9.34 -3.36
N ARG A 168 11.79 8.69 -2.43
CA ARG A 168 13.16 8.23 -2.67
C ARG A 168 13.21 7.27 -3.87
N CYS A 169 12.27 6.34 -3.94
CA CYS A 169 12.11 5.43 -5.07
C CYS A 169 11.86 6.20 -6.39
N ALA A 170 10.97 7.20 -6.37
CA ALA A 170 10.69 8.05 -7.53
C ALA A 170 11.94 8.81 -8.01
N GLN A 171 12.71 9.43 -7.10
CA GLN A 171 13.94 10.15 -7.43
C GLN A 171 15.03 9.22 -7.97
N GLU A 172 15.20 8.04 -7.36
CA GLU A 172 16.15 7.03 -7.85
C GLU A 172 15.79 6.55 -9.26
N GLY A 173 14.49 6.32 -9.52
CA GLY A 173 13.96 5.96 -10.82
C GLY A 173 14.13 7.03 -11.89
N ALA A 174 13.82 8.29 -11.57
CA ALA A 174 14.01 9.41 -12.50
C ALA A 174 15.49 9.58 -12.88
N ARG A 175 16.40 9.46 -11.90
CA ARG A 175 17.85 9.44 -12.15
C ARG A 175 18.28 8.25 -13.00
N ALA A 176 17.68 7.09 -12.81
CA ALA A 176 17.95 5.89 -13.62
C ALA A 176 17.52 6.10 -15.09
N LEU A 177 16.33 6.65 -15.33
CA LEU A 177 15.88 7.05 -16.66
C LEU A 177 16.84 8.04 -17.33
N ARG A 178 17.26 9.07 -16.59
CA ARG A 178 18.22 10.06 -17.11
C ARG A 178 19.55 9.41 -17.49
N ARG A 179 20.04 8.45 -16.70
CA ARG A 179 21.26 7.70 -17.03
C ARG A 179 21.05 6.85 -18.29
N ALA A 180 19.96 6.09 -18.37
CA ALA A 180 19.68 5.24 -19.52
C ALA A 180 19.51 6.03 -20.83
N ALA A 181 18.82 7.18 -20.78
CA ALA A 181 18.70 8.05 -21.95
C ALA A 181 20.05 8.55 -22.46
N ARG A 182 21.02 8.83 -21.56
CA ARG A 182 22.39 9.20 -21.94
C ARG A 182 23.17 8.03 -22.52
N THR A 183 23.10 6.86 -21.92
CA THR A 183 23.85 5.68 -22.39
C THR A 183 23.33 5.17 -23.73
N SER A 184 22.03 5.29 -23.98
CA SER A 184 21.38 4.85 -25.21
C SER A 184 21.36 5.93 -26.30
N GLY A 185 22.04 7.06 -26.12
CA GLY A 185 22.18 8.10 -27.15
C GLY A 185 20.95 9.00 -27.36
N PHE A 186 19.95 8.93 -26.48
CA PHE A 186 18.73 9.73 -26.56
C PHE A 186 18.86 11.10 -25.88
N GLN A 187 20.04 11.51 -25.42
CA GLN A 187 20.23 12.82 -24.75
C GLN A 187 19.85 14.04 -25.60
N THR A 188 19.88 13.92 -26.93
CA THR A 188 19.50 14.99 -27.86
C THR A 188 18.04 14.93 -28.30
N SER A 189 17.32 13.85 -27.95
CA SER A 189 15.89 13.72 -28.23
C SER A 189 15.11 14.65 -27.28
N GLN A 190 14.54 15.72 -27.83
CA GLN A 190 13.76 16.68 -27.05
C GLN A 190 12.56 16.03 -26.37
N LEU A 191 11.91 15.07 -27.04
CA LEU A 191 10.74 14.36 -26.49
C LEU A 191 11.13 13.54 -25.26
N VAL A 192 12.21 12.76 -25.34
CA VAL A 192 12.70 11.95 -24.21
C VAL A 192 13.20 12.86 -23.09
N ALA A 193 13.97 13.90 -23.43
CA ALA A 193 14.51 14.85 -22.45
C ALA A 193 13.40 15.61 -21.70
N LEU A 194 12.35 16.06 -22.39
CA LEU A 194 11.22 16.74 -21.78
C LEU A 194 10.44 15.80 -20.86
N GLY A 195 10.15 14.57 -21.32
CA GLY A 195 9.44 13.57 -20.53
C GLY A 195 10.16 13.21 -19.23
N ILE A 196 11.48 13.03 -19.29
CA ILE A 196 12.30 12.76 -18.09
C ILE A 196 12.35 13.98 -17.17
N THR A 197 12.51 15.19 -17.73
CA THR A 197 12.58 16.42 -16.92
C THR A 197 11.27 16.67 -16.17
N ALA A 198 10.12 16.40 -16.80
CA ALA A 198 8.82 16.54 -16.15
C ALA A 198 8.71 15.66 -14.88
N VAL A 199 9.08 14.38 -14.98
CA VAL A 199 8.99 13.46 -13.83
C VAL A 199 10.09 13.69 -12.78
N GLU A 200 11.25 14.23 -13.17
CA GLU A 200 12.27 14.71 -12.21
C GLU A 200 11.72 15.88 -11.38
N ILE A 201 11.07 16.85 -12.02
CA ILE A 201 10.43 17.98 -11.32
C ILE A 201 9.38 17.47 -10.34
N GLU A 202 8.50 16.55 -10.76
CA GLU A 202 7.49 15.98 -9.88
C GLU A 202 8.10 15.28 -8.66
N ALA A 203 9.13 14.45 -8.85
CA ALA A 203 9.83 13.76 -7.77
C ALA A 203 10.52 14.74 -6.81
N ASP A 204 11.15 15.80 -7.32
CA ASP A 204 11.84 16.80 -6.50
C ASP A 204 10.87 17.70 -5.73
N LEU A 205 9.73 18.06 -6.33
CA LEU A 205 8.65 18.78 -5.64
C LEU A 205 8.06 17.94 -4.51
N ALA A 206 7.77 16.66 -4.76
CA ALA A 206 7.29 15.74 -3.72
C ALA A 206 8.34 15.58 -2.59
N ALA A 207 9.63 15.50 -2.92
CA ALA A 207 10.69 15.47 -1.92
C ALA A 207 10.78 16.74 -1.08
N ALA A 208 10.59 17.90 -1.71
CA ALA A 208 10.51 19.17 -0.98
C ALA A 208 9.27 19.26 -0.09
N ALA A 209 8.15 18.64 -0.46
CA ALA A 209 6.95 18.55 0.38
C ALA A 209 7.19 17.66 1.60
N VAL A 210 7.70 16.43 1.40
CA VAL A 210 8.02 15.48 2.48
C VAL A 210 8.94 16.06 3.54
N ARG A 211 9.91 16.92 3.15
CA ARG A 211 10.83 17.57 4.11
C ARG A 211 10.19 18.69 4.93
N ARG A 212 9.09 19.27 4.47
CA ARG A 212 8.49 20.49 5.06
C ARG A 212 7.22 20.21 5.85
N THR A 213 6.45 19.20 5.45
CA THR A 213 5.12 18.93 5.97
C THR A 213 4.90 17.43 6.13
N GLY A 214 3.85 17.04 6.87
CA GLY A 214 3.34 15.66 6.92
C GLY A 214 1.86 15.60 6.52
N GLY A 215 1.26 14.42 6.61
CA GLY A 215 -0.17 14.20 6.38
C GLY A 215 -0.50 13.68 4.98
N LEU A 216 -1.79 13.49 4.74
CA LEU A 216 -2.31 12.85 3.52
C LEU A 216 -1.93 13.57 2.22
N THR A 217 -1.83 14.90 2.23
CA THR A 217 -1.43 15.67 1.03
C THR A 217 0.00 15.33 0.59
N VAL A 218 0.90 15.10 1.54
CA VAL A 218 2.28 14.70 1.29
C VAL A 218 2.35 13.25 0.80
N ALA A 219 1.58 12.35 1.43
CA ALA A 219 1.48 10.96 0.99
C ALA A 219 0.91 10.86 -0.44
N ALA A 220 -0.12 11.65 -0.76
CA ALA A 220 -0.69 11.75 -2.09
C ALA A 220 0.33 12.26 -3.13
N ALA A 221 1.06 13.33 -2.80
CA ALA A 221 2.12 13.85 -3.68
C ALA A 221 3.24 12.81 -3.91
N ALA A 222 3.64 12.08 -2.86
CA ALA A 222 4.62 11.00 -2.96
C ALA A 222 4.14 9.85 -3.86
N ALA A 223 2.90 9.38 -3.66
CA ALA A 223 2.29 8.34 -4.49
C ALA A 223 2.16 8.78 -5.95
N ARG A 224 1.79 10.04 -6.19
CA ARG A 224 1.66 10.63 -7.53
C ARG A 224 3.00 10.68 -8.24
N ALA A 225 4.04 11.20 -7.58
CA ALA A 225 5.39 11.23 -8.15
C ALA A 225 5.89 9.81 -8.47
N LEU A 226 5.70 8.85 -7.56
CA LEU A 226 6.08 7.45 -7.83
C LEU A 226 5.33 6.88 -9.04
N SER A 227 4.02 7.09 -9.12
CA SER A 227 3.19 6.63 -10.24
C SER A 227 3.60 7.29 -11.56
N ALA A 228 3.92 8.59 -11.56
CA ALA A 228 4.31 9.31 -12.75
C ALA A 228 5.67 8.86 -13.30
N VAL A 229 6.66 8.68 -12.42
CA VAL A 229 7.98 8.16 -12.83
C VAL A 229 7.85 6.71 -13.30
N ALA A 230 7.03 5.87 -12.64
CA ALA A 230 6.79 4.49 -13.08
C ALA A 230 6.11 4.43 -14.47
N ALA A 231 5.05 5.21 -14.68
CA ALA A 231 4.37 5.29 -15.97
C ALA A 231 5.30 5.80 -17.08
N LYS A 232 6.08 6.84 -16.80
CA LYS A 232 7.05 7.37 -17.77
C LYS A 232 8.17 6.38 -18.05
N THR A 233 8.58 5.60 -17.06
CA THR A 233 9.54 4.51 -17.24
C THR A 233 9.02 3.48 -18.23
N GLN A 234 7.80 3.01 -18.02
CA GLN A 234 7.16 2.05 -18.90
C GLN A 234 6.99 2.60 -20.32
N GLU A 235 6.47 3.83 -20.47
CA GLU A 235 6.32 4.49 -21.77
C GLU A 235 7.64 4.57 -22.55
N LEU A 236 8.73 4.96 -21.87
CA LEU A 236 10.03 5.09 -22.52
C LEU A 236 10.68 3.73 -22.81
N GLN A 237 10.40 2.71 -22.01
CA GLN A 237 10.82 1.35 -22.28
C GLN A 237 10.11 0.78 -23.51
N GLU A 238 8.79 0.92 -23.58
CA GLU A 238 7.97 0.42 -24.69
C GLU A 238 8.21 1.21 -25.99
N GLY A 239 8.31 2.54 -25.90
CA GLY A 239 8.44 3.42 -27.06
C GLY A 239 9.86 3.56 -27.60
N PHE A 240 10.89 3.47 -26.73
CA PHE A 240 12.28 3.76 -27.09
C PHE A 240 13.26 2.64 -26.74
N GLY A 241 12.79 1.54 -26.14
CA GLY A 241 13.66 0.44 -25.71
C GLY A 241 14.61 0.80 -24.58
N LEU A 242 14.31 1.86 -23.81
CA LEU A 242 15.14 2.25 -22.67
C LEU A 242 14.99 1.24 -21.53
N ASP A 243 16.10 0.62 -21.12
CA ASP A 243 16.19 -0.16 -19.89
C ASP A 243 16.91 0.66 -18.80
N PRO A 244 16.18 1.37 -17.93
CA PRO A 244 16.78 2.15 -16.87
C PRO A 244 17.42 1.30 -15.76
N GLY A 245 17.06 0.02 -15.66
CA GLY A 245 17.28 -0.77 -14.46
C GLY A 245 16.73 -0.07 -13.19
N GLY A 246 17.18 -0.53 -12.04
CA GLY A 246 16.87 0.10 -10.76
C GLY A 246 15.41 -0.03 -10.30
N PRO A 247 14.99 0.74 -9.29
CA PRO A 247 13.87 0.38 -8.40
C PRO A 247 12.48 0.40 -9.05
N LEU A 248 12.37 0.89 -10.29
CA LEU A 248 11.14 0.90 -11.08
C LEU A 248 11.03 -0.28 -12.04
N ARG A 249 12.06 -1.11 -12.13
CA ARG A 249 12.02 -2.33 -12.93
C ARG A 249 10.99 -3.28 -12.32
N ALA A 250 10.11 -3.84 -13.16
CA ALA A 250 9.09 -4.78 -12.70
C ALA A 250 9.66 -5.95 -11.89
N ALA A 251 10.85 -6.43 -12.26
CA ALA A 251 11.57 -7.50 -11.55
C ALA A 251 11.98 -7.12 -10.12
N ASP A 252 12.17 -5.83 -9.82
CA ASP A 252 12.61 -5.37 -8.50
C ASP A 252 11.43 -5.25 -7.51
N GLY A 253 10.19 -5.18 -7.99
CA GLY A 253 8.96 -5.18 -7.17
C GLY A 253 8.74 -3.94 -6.26
N ARG A 254 9.80 -3.19 -5.96
CA ARG A 254 9.86 -2.07 -5.02
C ARG A 254 8.81 -0.99 -5.29
N ALA A 255 8.72 -0.48 -6.51
CA ALA A 255 7.73 0.53 -6.86
C ALA A 255 6.28 0.03 -6.69
N ALA A 256 6.03 -1.22 -7.06
CA ALA A 256 4.71 -1.84 -6.93
C ALA A 256 4.34 -2.05 -5.45
N THR A 257 5.28 -2.50 -4.61
CA THR A 257 5.10 -2.65 -3.17
C THR A 257 4.85 -1.29 -2.49
N LEU A 258 5.61 -0.25 -2.82
CA LEU A 258 5.38 1.10 -2.28
C LEU A 258 4.03 1.68 -2.71
N THR A 259 3.63 1.43 -3.95
CA THR A 259 2.28 1.78 -4.42
C THR A 259 1.21 1.00 -3.65
N ALA A 260 1.47 -0.26 -3.30
CA ALA A 260 0.56 -1.07 -2.51
C ALA A 260 0.42 -0.58 -1.06
N PHE A 261 1.52 -0.16 -0.42
CA PHE A 261 1.47 0.48 0.90
C PHE A 261 0.63 1.76 0.88
N LEU A 262 0.67 2.52 -0.21
CA LEU A 262 -0.01 3.82 -0.31
C LEU A 262 -1.43 3.74 -0.90
N GLY A 263 -1.86 2.60 -1.43
CA GLY A 263 -3.17 2.46 -2.08
C GLY A 263 -3.23 3.02 -3.50
N GLY A 264 -2.37 3.99 -3.81
CA GLY A 264 -2.27 4.67 -5.09
C GLY A 264 -2.61 6.16 -4.96
N PRO A 265 -2.23 6.99 -5.96
CA PRO A 265 -2.39 8.43 -5.88
C PRO A 265 -3.84 8.87 -5.74
N LEU A 266 -4.75 8.37 -6.59
CA LEU A 266 -6.16 8.78 -6.60
C LEU A 266 -6.86 8.51 -5.26
N PHE A 267 -6.56 7.36 -4.64
CA PHE A 267 -7.09 7.01 -3.33
C PHE A 267 -6.67 8.05 -2.27
N LEU A 268 -5.37 8.37 -2.18
CA LEU A 268 -4.87 9.34 -1.22
C LEU A 268 -5.31 10.78 -1.54
N GLU A 269 -5.43 11.14 -2.82
CA GLU A 269 -5.97 12.43 -3.25
C GLU A 269 -7.43 12.59 -2.80
N ASN A 270 -8.25 11.55 -2.95
CA ASN A 270 -9.63 11.54 -2.45
C ASN A 270 -9.69 11.68 -0.92
N LEU A 271 -8.85 10.93 -0.18
CA LEU A 271 -8.80 11.06 1.29
C LEU A 271 -8.33 12.46 1.74
N ALA A 272 -7.35 13.03 1.04
CA ALA A 272 -6.88 14.38 1.31
C ALA A 272 -7.98 15.41 1.01
N ALA A 273 -8.69 15.28 -0.11
CA ALA A 273 -9.81 16.16 -0.48
C ALA A 273 -10.94 16.12 0.56
N ARG A 274 -11.29 14.93 1.07
CA ARG A 274 -12.24 14.77 2.17
C ARG A 274 -11.79 15.49 3.44
N THR A 275 -10.52 15.34 3.81
CA THR A 275 -9.94 15.99 5.00
C THR A 275 -9.94 17.52 4.88
N LEU A 276 -9.80 18.05 3.66
CA LEU A 276 -9.86 19.48 3.36
C LEU A 276 -11.29 20.02 3.18
N GLY A 277 -12.33 19.18 3.28
CA GLY A 277 -13.72 19.57 3.07
C GLY A 277 -14.07 19.89 1.61
N LEU A 278 -13.29 19.39 0.65
CA LEU A 278 -13.46 19.64 -0.79
C LEU A 278 -14.42 18.65 -1.46
N MET A 279 -14.81 17.58 -0.78
CA MET A 279 -15.77 16.58 -1.26
C MET A 279 -16.84 16.30 -0.19
N GLU A 280 -18.08 16.06 -0.63
CA GLU A 280 -19.16 15.62 0.25
C GLU A 280 -18.80 14.30 0.93
N MET A 281 -19.11 14.18 2.22
CA MET A 281 -19.05 12.92 2.96
C MET A 281 -20.18 12.02 2.45
N ARG A 282 -19.86 11.03 1.63
CA ARG A 282 -20.78 9.99 1.19
C ARG A 282 -20.32 8.64 1.71
#